data_AF-A0A822C5F6-F1
#
_entry.id   AF-A0A822C5F6-F1
#
_cell.length_a   1.000
_cell.length_b   1.000
_cell.length_c   1.000
_cell.angle_alpha   90.00
_cell.angle_beta   90.00
_cell.angle_gamma   90.00
#
_symmetry.space_group_name_H-M   'P 1'
#
loop_
_entity.id
_entity.type
_entity.pdbx_description
1 polymer ?
#
loop_
_entity_poly.entity_id
_entity_poly.type
_entity_poly.pdbx_seq_one_letter_code
_entity_poly.pdbx_strand_id
1 'polypeptide(L)'
;NTFEHICLWEQQCQTLYNDINEAVKYLDTLHNTYTKVSYKTNSLYRACEQLLADQTKLLNITECIENRLSYFDDVDRFSKNLSITPLISDIKQLIPTLTRIDECLAYFDTHNSFKQSLIYKNQMKQVLLKALNIIKIHIIHILQNSSNTIDSNKNHTLLSDDAYTLFYGRFRINAPKVKVLAEELEQRCTRNPEYEKTLSDCHECYANQRRTLLTSSVQSAIQDLATKNDRDMCTLVRSGCAFLLHLCQDEYQLFYQFFSKHSVYLE
;
A
#
# COMPACT_ATOMS: atom_id res chain seq x y z
N ASN A 1 44.88 -96.12 -36.29
CA ASN A 1 44.98 -94.69 -36.66
C ASN A 1 43.64 -94.04 -36.99
N THR A 2 42.75 -94.58 -37.82
CA THR A 2 41.47 -93.90 -38.16
C THR A 2 40.42 -93.90 -37.03
N PHE A 3 40.35 -94.97 -36.23
CA PHE A 3 39.36 -95.09 -35.14
C PHE A 3 39.69 -94.19 -33.93
N GLU A 4 40.97 -94.04 -33.59
CA GLU A 4 41.44 -93.08 -32.57
C GLU A 4 41.12 -91.64 -32.95
N HIS A 5 41.26 -91.28 -34.23
CA HIS A 5 40.90 -89.95 -34.72
C HIS A 5 39.39 -89.69 -34.60
N ILE A 6 38.53 -90.69 -34.85
CA ILE A 6 37.08 -90.53 -34.72
C ILE A 6 36.67 -90.34 -33.24
N CYS A 7 37.23 -91.14 -32.32
CA CYS A 7 37.01 -90.95 -30.88
C CYS A 7 37.47 -89.57 -30.40
N LEU A 8 38.63 -89.08 -30.88
CA LEU A 8 39.15 -87.76 -30.51
C LEU A 8 38.22 -86.63 -30.99
N TRP A 9 37.69 -86.75 -32.21
CA TRP A 9 36.74 -85.78 -32.77
C TRP A 9 35.37 -85.83 -32.06
N GLU A 10 34.90 -87.02 -31.68
CA GLU A 10 33.69 -87.18 -30.88
C GLU A 10 33.85 -86.49 -29.52
N GLN A 11 35.01 -86.66 -28.86
CA GLN A 11 35.33 -86.02 -27.60
C GLN A 11 35.43 -84.49 -27.71
N GLN A 12 35.99 -83.98 -28.82
CA GLN A 12 36.06 -82.55 -29.12
C GLN A 12 34.68 -81.94 -29.41
N CYS A 13 33.82 -82.65 -30.15
CA CYS A 13 32.43 -82.24 -30.36
C CYS A 13 31.64 -82.24 -29.05
N GLN A 14 31.88 -83.20 -28.15
CA GLN A 14 31.23 -83.27 -26.84
C GLN A 14 31.66 -82.12 -25.93
N THR A 15 32.94 -81.75 -25.95
CA THR A 15 33.46 -80.61 -25.19
C THR A 15 32.93 -79.30 -25.74
N LEU A 16 32.97 -79.11 -27.07
CA LEU A 16 32.38 -77.94 -27.72
C LEU A 16 30.87 -77.82 -27.41
N TYR A 17 30.13 -78.93 -27.42
CA TYR A 17 28.71 -78.94 -27.08
C TYR A 17 28.46 -78.56 -25.61
N ASN A 18 29.32 -79.00 -24.70
CA ASN A 18 29.26 -78.61 -23.29
C ASN A 18 29.58 -77.13 -23.11
N ASP A 19 30.62 -76.61 -23.77
CA ASP A 19 31.01 -75.21 -23.73
C ASP A 19 29.91 -74.30 -24.29
N ILE A 20 29.26 -74.71 -25.39
CA ILE A 20 28.11 -73.98 -25.97
C ILE A 20 26.93 -73.98 -24.99
N ASN A 21 26.61 -75.12 -24.37
CA ASN A 21 25.55 -75.19 -23.37
C ASN A 21 25.87 -74.35 -22.13
N GLU A 22 27.12 -74.28 -21.72
CA GLU A 22 27.56 -73.43 -20.62
C GLU A 22 27.47 -71.95 -20.99
N ALA A 23 27.90 -71.56 -22.18
CA ALA A 23 27.75 -70.21 -22.72
C ALA A 23 26.27 -69.77 -22.82
N VAL A 24 25.37 -70.67 -23.22
CA VAL A 24 23.93 -70.40 -23.25
C VAL A 24 23.38 -70.18 -21.83
N LYS A 25 23.79 -71.00 -20.85
CA LYS A 25 23.45 -70.77 -19.43
C LYS A 25 23.98 -69.43 -18.90
N TYR A 26 25.19 -69.04 -19.31
CA TYR A 26 25.74 -67.73 -18.97
C TYR A 26 24.95 -66.58 -19.60
N LEU A 27 24.52 -66.72 -20.86
CA LEU A 27 23.65 -65.74 -21.51
C LEU A 27 22.28 -65.63 -20.84
N ASP A 28 21.68 -66.75 -20.44
CA ASP A 28 20.40 -66.76 -19.71
C ASP A 28 20.52 -66.11 -18.33
N THR A 29 21.60 -66.38 -17.61
CA THR A 29 21.85 -65.75 -16.30
C THR A 29 22.14 -64.25 -16.44
N LEU A 30 22.91 -63.85 -17.46
CA LEU A 30 23.14 -62.45 -17.78
C LEU A 30 21.84 -61.73 -18.17
N HIS A 31 21.00 -62.35 -18.98
CA HIS A 31 19.71 -61.79 -19.36
C HIS A 31 18.78 -61.63 -18.14
N ASN A 32 18.70 -62.64 -17.29
CA ASN A 32 17.89 -62.59 -16.06
C ASN A 32 18.40 -61.56 -15.04
N THR A 33 19.72 -61.38 -14.93
CA THR A 33 20.29 -60.33 -14.07
C THR A 33 20.04 -58.94 -14.66
N TYR A 34 20.21 -58.78 -15.96
CA TYR A 34 19.92 -57.52 -16.66
C TYR A 34 18.45 -57.09 -16.49
N THR A 35 17.50 -58.01 -16.69
CA THR A 35 16.07 -57.71 -16.52
C THR A 35 15.72 -57.32 -15.08
N LYS A 36 16.28 -58.02 -14.08
CA LYS A 36 16.11 -57.67 -12.65
C LYS A 36 16.68 -56.28 -12.32
N VAL A 37 17.88 -55.97 -12.83
CA VAL A 37 18.51 -54.66 -12.63
C VAL A 37 17.70 -53.58 -13.33
N SER A 38 17.32 -53.78 -14.59
CA SER A 38 16.50 -52.84 -15.36
C SER A 38 15.15 -52.56 -14.67
N TYR A 39 14.48 -53.60 -14.16
CA TYR A 39 13.24 -53.44 -13.40
C TYR A 39 13.46 -52.63 -12.12
N LYS A 40 14.49 -52.96 -11.33
CA LYS A 40 14.81 -52.23 -10.10
C LYS A 40 15.17 -50.77 -10.38
N THR A 41 16.02 -50.50 -11.37
CA THR A 41 16.43 -49.15 -11.76
C THR A 41 15.24 -48.34 -12.26
N ASN A 42 14.35 -48.91 -13.09
CA ASN A 42 13.13 -48.23 -13.51
C ASN A 42 12.16 -47.97 -12.35
N SER A 43 12.03 -48.92 -11.40
CA SER A 43 11.20 -48.69 -10.22
C SER A 43 11.75 -47.59 -9.33
N LEU A 44 13.08 -47.51 -9.19
CA LEU A 44 13.76 -46.47 -8.43
C LEU A 44 13.61 -45.11 -9.13
N TYR A 45 13.80 -45.07 -10.45
CA TYR A 45 13.60 -43.86 -11.24
C TYR A 45 12.18 -43.31 -11.09
N ARG A 46 11.15 -44.18 -11.19
CA ARG A 46 9.75 -43.79 -10.94
C ARG A 46 9.51 -43.27 -9.53
N ALA A 47 10.11 -43.91 -8.52
CA ALA A 47 10.01 -43.44 -7.14
C ALA A 47 10.68 -42.06 -6.95
N CYS A 48 11.82 -41.81 -7.60
CA CYS A 48 12.49 -40.50 -7.59
C CYS A 48 11.65 -39.42 -8.29
N GLU A 49 11.09 -39.71 -9.46
CA GLU A 49 10.18 -38.79 -10.17
C GLU A 49 8.95 -38.44 -9.32
N GLN A 50 8.33 -39.44 -8.70
CA GLN A 50 7.21 -39.21 -7.80
C GLN A 50 7.61 -38.35 -6.59
N LEU A 51 8.78 -38.61 -6.00
CA LEU A 51 9.28 -37.84 -4.87
C LEU A 51 9.60 -36.39 -5.26
N LEU A 52 10.13 -36.13 -6.46
CA LEU A 52 10.34 -34.78 -6.99
C LEU A 52 9.01 -34.06 -7.23
N ALA A 53 8.00 -34.76 -7.74
CA ALA A 53 6.66 -34.20 -7.92
C ALA A 53 6.02 -33.83 -6.58
N ASP A 54 6.13 -34.71 -5.58
CA ASP A 54 5.62 -34.47 -4.23
C ASP A 54 6.37 -33.32 -3.54
N GLN A 55 7.70 -33.23 -3.67
CA GLN A 55 8.49 -32.12 -3.17
C GLN A 55 8.03 -30.79 -3.78
N THR A 56 7.86 -30.74 -5.10
CA THR A 56 7.40 -29.54 -5.80
C THR A 56 6.00 -29.12 -5.33
N LYS A 57 5.10 -30.10 -5.16
CA LYS A 57 3.75 -29.85 -4.65
C LYS A 57 3.77 -29.31 -3.22
N LEU A 58 4.59 -29.88 -2.35
CA LEU A 58 4.74 -29.42 -0.97
C LEU A 58 5.30 -27.99 -0.92
N LEU A 59 6.29 -27.66 -1.74
CA LEU A 59 6.81 -26.29 -1.84
C LEU A 59 5.73 -25.29 -2.25
N ASN A 60 4.94 -25.60 -3.29
CA ASN A 60 3.82 -24.75 -3.71
C ASN A 60 2.77 -24.55 -2.60
N ILE A 61 2.48 -25.61 -1.83
CA ILE A 61 1.56 -25.51 -0.69
C ILE A 61 2.15 -24.62 0.40
N THR A 62 3.44 -24.78 0.74
CA THR A 62 4.13 -23.94 1.72
C THR A 62 4.09 -22.48 1.32
N GLU A 63 4.42 -22.14 0.07
CA GLU A 63 4.36 -20.77 -0.44
C GLU A 63 2.94 -20.19 -0.38
N CYS A 64 1.92 -21.01 -0.71
CA CYS A 64 0.52 -20.60 -0.58
C CYS A 64 0.14 -20.32 0.88
N ILE A 65 0.63 -21.11 1.83
CA ILE A 65 0.38 -20.91 3.26
C ILE A 65 1.08 -19.64 3.74
N GLU A 66 2.35 -19.45 3.39
CA GLU A 66 3.13 -18.25 3.72
C GLU A 66 2.47 -16.97 3.19
N ASN A 67 2.04 -16.98 1.93
CA ASN A 67 1.34 -15.85 1.32
C ASN A 67 0.05 -15.51 2.07
N ARG A 68 -0.74 -16.51 2.47
CA ARG A 68 -1.97 -16.29 3.24
C ARG A 68 -1.66 -15.79 4.65
N LEU A 69 -0.63 -16.32 5.29
CA LEU A 69 -0.22 -15.97 6.64
C LEU A 69 0.37 -14.55 6.71
N SER A 70 1.02 -14.09 5.62
CA SER A 70 1.59 -12.74 5.52
C SER A 70 0.57 -11.63 5.81
N TYR A 71 -0.69 -11.77 5.39
CA TYR A 71 -1.76 -10.79 5.66
C TYR A 71 -2.08 -10.67 7.16
N PHE A 72 -1.91 -11.75 7.91
CA PHE A 72 -2.12 -11.77 9.36
C PHE A 72 -0.91 -11.21 10.10
N ASP A 73 0.31 -11.60 9.69
CA ASP A 73 1.55 -11.06 10.24
C ASP A 73 1.67 -9.54 10.01
N ASP A 74 1.17 -9.06 8.88
CA ASP A 74 1.13 -7.64 8.54
C ASP A 74 0.31 -6.82 9.55
N VAL A 75 -0.75 -7.38 10.15
CA VAL A 75 -1.54 -6.70 11.19
C VAL A 75 -0.67 -6.38 12.40
N ASP A 76 0.08 -7.37 12.89
CA ASP A 76 0.96 -7.21 14.05
C ASP A 76 2.15 -6.30 13.73
N ARG A 77 2.71 -6.44 12.52
CA ARG A 77 3.80 -5.60 12.02
C ARG A 77 3.39 -4.13 11.97
N PHE A 78 2.25 -3.82 11.35
CA PHE A 78 1.76 -2.45 11.28
C PHE A 78 1.34 -1.92 12.64
N SER A 79 0.66 -2.73 13.46
CA SER A 79 0.30 -2.33 14.83
C SER A 79 1.52 -1.90 15.65
N LYS A 80 2.63 -2.66 15.57
CA LYS A 80 3.90 -2.29 16.23
C LYS A 80 4.53 -1.04 15.63
N ASN A 81 4.67 -0.98 14.31
CA ASN A 81 5.28 0.15 13.61
C ASN A 81 4.56 1.47 13.93
N LEU A 82 3.23 1.48 13.89
CA LEU A 82 2.45 2.69 14.18
C LEU A 82 2.43 3.07 15.66
N SER A 83 2.63 2.11 16.58
CA SER A 83 2.64 2.39 18.02
C SER A 83 3.96 2.97 18.52
N ILE A 84 5.07 2.65 17.85
CA ILE A 84 6.42 3.08 18.26
C ILE A 84 6.77 4.47 17.70
N THR A 85 6.04 4.97 16.71
CA THR A 85 6.46 6.14 15.93
C THR A 85 5.58 7.37 16.17
N PRO A 86 5.93 8.25 17.12
CA PRO A 86 5.35 9.59 17.21
C PRO A 86 5.93 10.56 16.17
N LEU A 87 6.93 10.13 15.39
CA LEU A 87 7.74 11.01 14.54
C LEU A 87 8.12 10.29 13.23
N ILE A 88 7.16 10.10 12.33
CA ILE A 88 7.54 9.71 10.97
C ILE A 88 8.30 10.91 10.38
N SER A 89 9.62 10.79 10.26
CA SER A 89 10.50 11.83 9.69
C SER A 89 10.09 12.21 8.26
N ASP A 90 9.46 11.28 7.54
CA ASP A 90 8.78 11.54 6.27
C ASP A 90 7.44 10.80 6.18
N ILE A 91 6.34 11.51 6.41
CA ILE A 91 4.97 10.96 6.42
C ILE A 91 4.58 10.31 5.10
N LYS A 92 5.31 10.58 4.01
CA LYS A 92 5.15 9.87 2.74
C LYS A 92 5.43 8.36 2.86
N GLN A 93 6.24 7.93 3.83
CA GLN A 93 6.48 6.51 4.10
C GLN A 93 5.24 5.76 4.61
N LEU A 94 4.21 6.49 5.05
CA LEU A 94 2.93 5.90 5.43
C LEU A 94 2.07 5.55 4.21
N ILE A 95 2.31 6.14 3.04
CA ILE A 95 1.52 5.89 1.82
C ILE A 95 1.59 4.42 1.38
N PRO A 96 2.78 3.78 1.22
CA PRO A 96 2.85 2.36 0.91
C PRO A 96 2.20 1.48 1.98
N THR A 97 2.28 1.90 3.25
CA THR A 97 1.64 1.20 4.37
C THR A 97 0.12 1.23 4.24
N LEU A 98 -0.48 2.38 3.88
CA LEU A 98 -1.91 2.48 3.61
C LEU A 98 -2.35 1.59 2.44
N THR A 99 -1.58 1.58 1.34
CA THR A 99 -1.87 0.69 0.20
C THR A 99 -1.89 -0.77 0.62
N ARG A 100 -0.91 -1.20 1.42
CA ARG A 100 -0.86 -2.58 1.93
C ARG A 100 -2.00 -2.88 2.92
N ILE A 101 -2.37 -1.92 3.78
CA ILE A 101 -3.54 -2.05 4.66
C ILE A 101 -4.83 -2.24 3.85
N ASP A 102 -5.02 -1.48 2.78
CA ASP A 102 -6.18 -1.61 1.90
C ASP A 102 -6.23 -2.99 1.22
N GLU A 103 -5.08 -3.50 0.76
CA GLU A 103 -4.97 -4.86 0.21
C GLU A 103 -5.35 -5.92 1.24
N CYS A 104 -4.85 -5.80 2.48
CA CYS A 104 -5.18 -6.72 3.56
C CYS A 104 -6.68 -6.68 3.89
N LEU A 105 -7.29 -5.49 3.93
CA LEU A 105 -8.73 -5.33 4.15
C LEU A 105 -9.55 -5.99 3.04
N ALA A 106 -9.18 -5.76 1.77
CA ALA A 106 -9.82 -6.40 0.62
C ALA A 106 -9.70 -7.93 0.67
N TYR A 107 -8.53 -8.46 1.06
CA TYR A 107 -8.32 -9.90 1.25
C TYR A 107 -9.22 -10.48 2.36
N PHE A 108 -9.36 -9.77 3.49
CA PHE A 108 -10.27 -10.20 4.56
C PHE A 108 -11.74 -10.13 4.16
N ASP A 109 -12.13 -9.20 3.28
CA ASP A 109 -13.47 -9.13 2.71
C ASP A 109 -13.79 -10.34 1.82
N THR A 110 -12.84 -10.79 1.00
CA THR A 110 -13.03 -11.96 0.13
C THR A 110 -12.96 -13.29 0.87
N HIS A 111 -12.33 -13.33 2.04
CA HIS A 111 -12.11 -14.56 2.83
C HIS A 111 -12.76 -14.54 4.21
N ASN A 112 -14.04 -14.16 4.27
CA ASN A 112 -14.84 -14.13 5.50
C ASN A 112 -15.14 -15.53 6.11
N SER A 113 -14.74 -16.61 5.42
CA SER A 113 -14.95 -18.00 5.87
C SER A 113 -13.95 -18.47 6.93
N PHE A 114 -12.84 -17.77 7.15
CA PHE A 114 -11.87 -18.14 8.18
C PHE A 114 -12.37 -17.77 9.58
N LYS A 115 -12.23 -18.69 10.54
CA LYS A 115 -12.76 -18.60 11.91
C LYS A 115 -12.36 -17.32 12.67
N GLN A 116 -11.20 -16.74 12.37
CA GLN A 116 -10.69 -15.51 13.02
C GLN A 116 -10.58 -14.33 12.06
N SER A 117 -11.04 -14.45 10.80
CA SER A 117 -10.96 -13.37 9.79
C SER A 117 -11.57 -12.07 10.30
N LEU A 118 -12.73 -12.13 10.96
CA LEU A 118 -13.42 -10.96 11.50
C LEU A 118 -12.59 -10.22 12.57
N ILE A 119 -11.87 -10.96 13.42
CA ILE A 119 -11.05 -10.38 14.49
C ILE A 119 -9.87 -9.63 13.88
N TYR A 120 -9.13 -10.27 12.97
CA TYR A 120 -7.99 -9.66 12.29
C TYR A 120 -8.41 -8.51 11.37
N LYS A 121 -9.58 -8.61 10.72
CA LYS A 121 -10.17 -7.51 9.97
C LYS A 121 -10.44 -6.30 10.86
N ASN A 122 -11.03 -6.51 12.03
CA ASN A 122 -11.27 -5.43 13.00
C ASN A 122 -9.96 -4.84 13.51
N GLN A 123 -8.95 -5.65 13.80
CA GLN A 123 -7.62 -5.18 14.17
C GLN A 123 -6.97 -4.37 13.03
N MET A 124 -7.09 -4.81 11.78
CA MET A 124 -6.58 -4.07 10.63
C MET A 124 -7.30 -2.73 10.45
N LYS A 125 -8.62 -2.67 10.66
CA LYS A 125 -9.36 -1.41 10.72
C LYS A 125 -8.83 -0.48 11.83
N GLN A 126 -8.50 -1.00 12.99
CA GLN A 126 -7.89 -0.20 14.06
C GLN A 126 -6.51 0.34 13.66
N VAL A 127 -5.69 -0.47 12.98
CA VAL A 127 -4.41 -0.03 12.42
C VAL A 127 -4.62 1.07 11.38
N LEU A 128 -5.62 0.94 10.49
CA LEU A 128 -5.98 1.98 9.53
C LEU A 128 -6.34 3.29 10.24
N LEU A 129 -7.24 3.23 11.23
CA LEU A 129 -7.65 4.42 11.99
C LEU A 129 -6.47 5.12 12.67
N LYS A 130 -5.51 4.35 13.21
CA LYS A 130 -4.27 4.91 13.75
C LYS A 130 -3.44 5.60 12.68
N ALA A 131 -3.28 4.98 11.51
CA ALA A 131 -2.54 5.56 10.38
C ALA A 131 -3.17 6.89 9.94
N LEU A 132 -4.50 6.89 9.75
CA LEU A 132 -5.26 8.08 9.37
C LEU A 132 -5.15 9.18 10.41
N ASN A 133 -5.20 8.83 11.70
CA ASN A 133 -5.06 9.82 12.76
C ASN A 133 -3.67 10.47 12.77
N ILE A 134 -2.59 9.74 12.46
CA ILE A 134 -1.24 10.31 12.32
C ILE A 134 -1.21 11.33 11.18
N ILE A 135 -1.77 10.99 10.02
CA ILE A 135 -1.85 11.91 8.87
C ILE A 135 -2.67 13.14 9.23
N LYS A 136 -3.83 12.94 9.85
CA LYS A 136 -4.73 14.02 10.29
C LYS A 136 -4.01 14.99 11.21
N ILE A 137 -3.40 14.48 12.29
CA ILE A 137 -2.67 15.30 13.25
C ILE A 137 -1.58 16.11 12.55
N HIS A 138 -0.87 15.51 11.59
CA HIS A 138 0.16 16.22 10.86
C HIS A 138 -0.40 17.35 9.97
N ILE A 139 -1.46 17.08 9.20
CA ILE A 139 -2.10 18.11 8.36
C ILE A 139 -2.61 19.25 9.24
N ILE A 140 -3.33 18.93 10.32
CA ILE A 140 -3.83 19.90 11.29
C ILE A 140 -2.68 20.73 11.87
N HIS A 141 -1.56 20.08 12.23
CA HIS A 141 -0.39 20.76 12.77
C HIS A 141 0.23 21.74 11.76
N ILE A 142 0.34 21.37 10.48
CA ILE A 142 0.81 22.28 9.42
C ILE A 142 -0.10 23.50 9.30
N LEU A 143 -1.42 23.28 9.29
CA LEU A 143 -2.41 24.35 9.15
C LEU A 143 -2.40 25.29 10.36
N GLN A 144 -2.41 24.75 11.58
CA GLN A 144 -2.36 25.52 12.82
C GLN A 144 -1.05 26.30 12.97
N ASN A 145 0.10 25.70 12.65
CA ASN A 145 1.38 26.40 12.67
C ASN A 145 1.41 27.55 11.64
N SER A 146 0.78 27.35 10.48
CA SER A 146 0.67 28.40 9.46
C SER A 146 -0.15 29.59 9.98
N SER A 147 -1.21 29.35 10.75
CA SER A 147 -2.02 30.41 11.38
C SER A 147 -1.29 31.10 12.54
N ASN A 148 -0.75 30.32 13.48
CA ASN A 148 -0.11 30.84 14.71
C ASN A 148 1.09 31.76 14.41
N THR A 149 1.83 31.49 13.35
CA THR A 149 2.98 32.33 12.92
C THR A 149 2.55 33.68 12.35
N ILE A 150 1.29 33.84 11.94
CA ILE A 150 0.73 35.08 11.42
C ILE A 150 0.04 35.86 12.54
N ASP A 151 -0.65 35.17 13.45
CA ASP A 151 -1.33 35.77 14.61
C ASP A 151 -0.39 36.48 15.60
N SER A 152 0.92 36.22 15.57
CA SER A 152 1.91 36.99 16.34
C SER A 152 2.17 38.39 15.78
N ASN A 153 1.79 38.68 14.52
CA ASN A 153 2.06 39.93 13.81
C ASN A 153 0.77 40.74 13.58
N LYS A 154 0.05 41.09 14.66
CA LYS A 154 -1.35 41.58 14.66
C LYS A 154 -1.65 42.95 14.02
N ASN A 155 -0.74 43.57 13.27
CA ASN A 155 -0.88 44.98 12.87
C ASN A 155 -1.19 45.22 11.38
N HIS A 156 -1.74 44.24 10.66
CA HIS A 156 -1.92 44.34 9.20
C HIS A 156 -3.39 44.20 8.76
N THR A 157 -3.89 45.22 8.05
CA THR A 157 -5.17 45.18 7.31
C THR A 157 -4.97 44.56 5.93
N LEU A 158 -5.90 43.72 5.48
CA LEU A 158 -5.89 43.06 4.15
C LEU A 158 -5.84 44.02 2.95
N LEU A 159 -6.02 45.33 3.18
CA LEU A 159 -5.96 46.38 2.17
C LEU A 159 -4.52 46.74 1.75
N SER A 160 -3.50 46.27 2.47
CA SER A 160 -2.09 46.43 2.10
C SER A 160 -1.58 45.19 1.36
N ASP A 161 -0.81 45.39 0.28
CA ASP A 161 -0.17 44.30 -0.49
C ASP A 161 0.74 43.41 0.39
N ASP A 162 1.34 43.99 1.44
CA ASP A 162 2.16 43.26 2.41
C ASP A 162 1.33 42.29 3.26
N ALA A 163 0.10 42.67 3.60
CA ALA A 163 -0.81 41.84 4.38
C ALA A 163 -1.29 40.64 3.56
N TYR A 164 -1.65 40.85 2.30
CA TYR A 164 -2.04 39.77 1.39
C TYR A 164 -0.91 38.73 1.24
N THR A 165 0.33 39.20 1.05
CA THR A 165 1.51 38.32 0.97
C THR A 165 1.72 37.52 2.25
N LEU A 166 1.49 38.12 3.42
CA LEU A 166 1.61 37.45 4.71
C LEU A 166 0.52 36.39 4.93
N PHE A 167 -0.76 36.75 4.70
CA PHE A 167 -1.92 35.88 4.97
C PHE A 167 -2.03 34.71 3.98
N TYR A 168 -1.69 34.91 2.72
CA TYR A 168 -1.82 33.90 1.68
C TYR A 168 -0.48 33.23 1.37
N GLY A 169 0.60 33.99 1.21
CA GLY A 169 1.91 33.46 0.80
C GLY A 169 2.41 32.36 1.73
N ARG A 170 2.22 32.50 3.05
CA ARG A 170 2.63 31.49 4.03
C ARG A 170 1.87 30.18 3.89
N PHE A 171 0.56 30.24 3.70
CA PHE A 171 -0.27 29.05 3.44
C PHE A 171 0.14 28.41 2.11
N ARG A 172 0.35 29.19 1.06
CA ARG A 172 0.77 28.68 -0.27
C ARG A 172 2.09 27.91 -0.21
N ILE A 173 3.05 28.33 0.61
CA ILE A 173 4.33 27.60 0.78
C ILE A 173 4.13 26.19 1.38
N ASN A 174 3.16 26.04 2.28
CA ASN A 174 2.88 24.77 2.95
C ASN A 174 1.86 23.91 2.19
N ALA A 175 1.11 24.49 1.26
CA ALA A 175 0.08 23.80 0.48
C ALA A 175 0.58 22.53 -0.24
N PRO A 176 1.74 22.52 -0.93
CA PRO A 176 2.21 21.32 -1.61
C PRO A 176 2.45 20.11 -0.68
N LYS A 177 2.85 20.36 0.58
CA LYS A 177 3.09 19.29 1.56
C LYS A 177 1.79 18.60 1.97
N VAL A 178 0.75 19.39 2.18
CA VAL A 178 -0.59 18.88 2.51
C VAL A 178 -1.23 18.24 1.28
N LYS A 179 -1.08 18.84 0.09
CA LYS A 179 -1.69 18.39 -1.16
C LYS A 179 -1.34 16.95 -1.50
N VAL A 180 -0.06 16.57 -1.40
CA VAL A 180 0.36 15.18 -1.67
C VAL A 180 -0.35 14.18 -0.76
N LEU A 181 -0.57 14.52 0.52
CA LEU A 181 -1.29 13.64 1.45
C LEU A 181 -2.80 13.67 1.22
N ALA A 182 -3.36 14.85 0.94
CA ALA A 182 -4.77 15.02 0.66
C ALA A 182 -5.19 14.25 -0.59
N GLU A 183 -4.45 14.34 -1.70
CA GLU A 183 -4.73 13.60 -2.94
C GLU A 183 -4.74 12.08 -2.71
N GLU A 184 -3.80 11.58 -1.91
CA GLU A 184 -3.72 10.16 -1.53
C GLU A 184 -4.94 9.71 -0.68
N LEU A 185 -5.45 10.57 0.20
CA LEU A 185 -6.69 10.29 0.94
C LEU A 185 -7.92 10.36 0.01
N GLU A 186 -8.00 11.38 -0.85
CA GLU A 186 -9.09 11.60 -1.79
C GLU A 186 -9.26 10.43 -2.77
N GLN A 187 -8.17 9.86 -3.26
CA GLN A 187 -8.19 8.68 -4.14
C GLN A 187 -8.73 7.43 -3.42
N ARG A 188 -8.53 7.33 -2.10
CA ARG A 188 -8.93 6.16 -1.29
C ARG A 188 -10.32 6.28 -0.67
N CYS A 189 -11.00 7.44 -0.75
CA CYS A 189 -12.35 7.63 -0.22
C CYS A 189 -13.37 6.58 -0.68
N THR A 190 -13.26 6.07 -1.91
CA THR A 190 -14.19 5.04 -2.43
C THR A 190 -13.95 3.65 -1.84
N ARG A 191 -12.77 3.40 -1.26
CA ARG A 191 -12.39 2.09 -0.69
C ARG A 191 -12.92 1.93 0.73
N ASN A 192 -12.83 2.99 1.53
CA ASN A 192 -13.24 2.96 2.94
C ASN A 192 -13.75 4.34 3.40
N PRO A 193 -14.94 4.42 4.02
CA PRO A 193 -15.50 5.69 4.51
C PRO A 193 -14.64 6.41 5.54
N GLU A 194 -13.73 5.72 6.24
CA GLU A 194 -12.85 6.36 7.23
C GLU A 194 -11.89 7.39 6.59
N TYR A 195 -11.53 7.20 5.31
CA TYR A 195 -10.72 8.17 4.55
C TYR A 195 -11.49 9.48 4.34
N GLU A 196 -12.77 9.39 3.96
CA GLU A 196 -13.65 10.55 3.75
C GLU A 196 -13.87 11.31 5.05
N LYS A 197 -14.11 10.61 6.16
CA LYS A 197 -14.24 11.22 7.48
C LYS A 197 -12.97 11.98 7.90
N THR A 198 -11.80 11.37 7.69
CA THR A 198 -10.50 12.00 7.99
C THR A 198 -10.26 13.24 7.14
N LEU A 199 -10.64 13.19 5.86
CA LEU A 199 -10.56 14.33 4.94
C LEU A 199 -11.49 15.46 5.37
N SER A 200 -12.73 15.15 5.78
CA SER A 200 -13.69 16.11 6.30
C SER A 200 -13.16 16.84 7.53
N ASP A 201 -12.54 16.12 8.47
CA ASP A 201 -11.89 16.74 9.64
C ASP A 201 -10.78 17.72 9.22
N CYS A 202 -10.02 17.40 8.17
CA CYS A 202 -8.97 18.27 7.64
C CYS A 202 -9.55 19.52 6.96
N HIS A 203 -10.64 19.37 6.18
CA HIS A 203 -11.36 20.47 5.56
C HIS A 203 -11.94 21.43 6.61
N GLU A 204 -12.57 20.89 7.65
CA GLU A 204 -13.11 21.68 8.75
C GLU A 204 -12.00 22.46 9.46
N CYS A 205 -10.87 21.80 9.75
CA CYS A 205 -9.72 22.46 10.36
C CYS A 205 -9.21 23.61 9.48
N TYR A 206 -9.02 23.37 8.18
CA TYR A 206 -8.61 24.41 7.22
C TYR A 206 -9.55 25.61 7.26
N ALA A 207 -10.87 25.37 7.11
CA ALA A 207 -11.87 26.43 7.10
C ALA A 207 -11.87 27.23 8.42
N ASN A 208 -11.74 26.54 9.56
CA ASN A 208 -11.68 27.18 10.88
C ASN A 208 -10.41 28.03 11.06
N GLN A 209 -9.24 27.57 10.60
CA GLN A 209 -8.01 28.36 10.64
C GLN A 209 -8.13 29.61 9.77
N ARG A 210 -8.60 29.47 8.52
CA ARG A 210 -8.80 30.62 7.61
C ARG A 210 -9.81 31.61 8.16
N ARG A 211 -10.95 31.14 8.68
CA ARG A 211 -11.96 32.01 9.30
C ARG A 211 -11.37 32.81 10.46
N THR A 212 -10.67 32.15 11.38
CA THR A 212 -10.06 32.80 12.54
C THR A 212 -9.06 33.88 12.11
N LEU A 213 -8.20 33.54 11.15
CA LEU A 213 -7.16 34.43 10.64
C LEU A 213 -7.71 35.67 9.93
N LEU A 214 -8.78 35.51 9.15
CA LEU A 214 -9.32 36.57 8.28
C LEU A 214 -10.38 37.43 8.97
N THR A 215 -11.11 36.92 9.96
CA THR A 215 -12.29 37.61 10.54
C THR A 215 -11.96 39.05 10.99
N SER A 216 -10.89 39.23 11.76
CA SER A 216 -10.50 40.55 12.28
C SER A 216 -10.04 41.50 11.16
N SER A 217 -9.28 41.00 10.20
CA SER A 217 -8.76 41.80 9.10
C SER A 217 -9.85 42.19 8.09
N VAL A 218 -10.78 41.28 7.82
CA VAL A 218 -11.98 41.53 7.00
C VAL A 218 -12.88 42.55 7.66
N GLN A 219 -13.12 42.42 8.97
CA GLN A 219 -13.91 43.41 9.73
C GLN A 219 -13.27 44.80 9.69
N SER A 220 -11.95 44.88 9.86
CA SER A 220 -11.22 46.14 9.74
C SER A 220 -11.30 46.72 8.33
N ALA A 221 -11.14 45.90 7.29
CA ALA A 221 -11.22 46.34 5.90
C ALA A 221 -12.62 46.87 5.54
N ILE A 222 -13.68 46.22 6.02
CA ILE A 222 -15.07 46.67 5.85
C ILE A 222 -15.29 48.00 6.59
N GLN A 223 -14.79 48.13 7.81
CA GLN A 223 -14.88 49.37 8.58
C GLN A 223 -14.13 50.53 7.88
N ASP A 224 -12.95 50.25 7.31
CA ASP A 224 -12.18 51.23 6.54
C ASP A 224 -12.91 51.65 5.26
N LEU A 225 -13.57 50.71 4.56
CA LEU A 225 -14.41 51.02 3.40
C LEU A 225 -15.61 51.87 3.79
N ALA A 226 -16.26 51.57 4.92
CA ALA A 226 -17.40 52.32 5.44
C ALA A 226 -17.00 53.76 5.81
N THR A 227 -15.90 53.94 6.55
CA THR A 227 -15.42 55.26 6.96
C THR A 227 -14.93 56.11 5.77
N LYS A 228 -14.32 55.51 4.74
CA LYS A 228 -13.86 56.23 3.54
C LYS A 228 -15.02 56.65 2.62
N ASN A 229 -16.11 55.90 2.59
CA ASN A 229 -17.24 56.13 1.69
C ASN A 229 -18.52 56.59 2.41
N ASP A 230 -18.40 57.22 3.58
CA ASP A 230 -19.51 57.61 4.47
C ASP A 230 -20.58 58.50 3.81
N ARG A 231 -20.25 59.16 2.69
CA ARG A 231 -21.15 60.04 1.95
C ARG A 231 -21.73 59.43 0.66
N ASP A 232 -21.22 58.28 0.22
CA ASP A 232 -21.65 57.62 -1.02
C ASP A 232 -21.90 56.13 -0.78
N MET A 233 -23.15 55.83 -0.42
CA MET A 233 -23.61 54.47 -0.15
C MET A 233 -23.50 53.57 -1.39
N CYS A 234 -23.65 54.11 -2.60
CA CYS A 234 -23.53 53.31 -3.82
C CYS A 234 -22.08 52.86 -4.04
N THR A 235 -21.13 53.76 -3.82
CA THR A 235 -19.70 53.43 -3.89
C THR A 235 -19.28 52.50 -2.76
N LEU A 236 -19.82 52.66 -1.55
CA LEU A 236 -19.60 51.74 -0.44
C LEU A 236 -20.05 50.32 -0.78
N VAL A 237 -21.30 50.15 -1.22
CA VAL A 237 -21.85 48.82 -1.57
C VAL A 237 -21.04 48.19 -2.71
N ARG A 238 -20.75 48.95 -3.77
CA ARG A 238 -19.99 48.42 -4.92
C ARG A 238 -18.57 48.01 -4.53
N SER A 239 -17.87 48.82 -3.73
CA SER A 239 -16.51 48.51 -3.26
C SER A 239 -16.50 47.35 -2.26
N GLY A 240 -17.49 47.27 -1.36
CA GLY A 240 -17.66 46.14 -0.43
C GLY A 240 -17.97 44.83 -1.15
N CYS A 241 -18.88 44.84 -2.13
CA CYS A 241 -19.18 43.66 -2.96
C CYS A 241 -17.95 43.21 -3.77
N ALA A 242 -17.22 44.15 -4.38
CA ALA A 242 -16.00 43.83 -5.10
C ALA A 242 -14.94 43.20 -4.17
N PHE A 243 -14.75 43.77 -2.98
CA PHE A 243 -13.84 43.23 -1.97
C PHE A 243 -14.22 41.81 -1.53
N LEU A 244 -15.49 41.57 -1.19
CA LEU A 244 -15.97 40.24 -0.79
C LEU A 244 -15.86 39.23 -1.94
N LEU A 245 -16.16 39.64 -3.17
CA LEU A 245 -16.03 38.77 -4.34
C LEU A 245 -14.57 38.35 -4.56
N HIS A 246 -13.63 39.29 -4.48
CA HIS A 246 -12.20 38.97 -4.59
C HIS A 246 -11.72 38.08 -3.45
N LEU A 247 -12.15 38.37 -2.21
CA LEU A 247 -11.83 37.52 -1.06
C LEU A 247 -12.33 36.08 -1.24
N CYS A 248 -13.56 35.90 -1.73
CA CYS A 248 -14.10 34.57 -2.03
C CYS A 248 -13.31 33.87 -3.13
N GLN A 249 -12.92 34.59 -4.18
CA GLN A 249 -12.08 34.04 -5.25
C GLN A 249 -10.70 33.61 -4.73
N ASP A 250 -10.08 34.41 -3.88
CA ASP A 250 -8.78 34.12 -3.28
C ASP A 250 -8.83 32.89 -2.37
N GLU A 251 -9.84 32.80 -1.49
CA GLU A 251 -10.04 31.64 -0.61
C GLU A 251 -10.35 30.37 -1.41
N TYR A 252 -11.17 30.47 -2.45
CA TYR A 252 -11.46 29.35 -3.35
C TYR A 252 -10.17 28.87 -4.01
N GLN A 253 -9.38 29.77 -4.62
CA GLN A 253 -8.12 29.40 -5.24
C GLN A 253 -7.13 28.80 -4.24
N LEU A 254 -7.04 29.34 -3.03
CA LEU A 254 -6.17 28.81 -1.99
C LEU A 254 -6.58 27.40 -1.58
N PHE A 255 -7.87 27.14 -1.39
CA PHE A 255 -8.37 25.81 -1.03
C PHE A 255 -7.93 24.74 -2.04
N TYR A 256 -8.06 25.03 -3.34
CA TYR A 256 -7.65 24.09 -4.41
C TYR A 256 -6.13 23.88 -4.55
N GLN A 257 -5.33 24.67 -3.82
CA GLN A 257 -3.90 24.40 -3.67
C GLN A 257 -3.62 23.33 -2.60
N PHE A 258 -4.55 23.08 -1.68
CA PHE A 258 -4.44 22.06 -0.63
C PHE A 258 -5.21 20.78 -0.97
N PHE A 259 -6.40 20.91 -1.54
CA PHE A 259 -7.32 19.80 -1.79
C PHE A 259 -7.75 19.80 -3.26
N SER A 260 -7.96 18.63 -3.85
CA SER A 260 -8.37 18.53 -5.26
C SER A 260 -9.87 18.27 -5.41
N LYS A 261 -10.54 17.80 -4.35
CA LYS A 261 -11.99 17.58 -4.32
C LYS A 261 -12.73 18.71 -3.63
N HIS A 262 -13.98 18.89 -4.04
CA HIS A 262 -14.90 19.86 -3.44
C HIS A 262 -15.16 19.54 -1.96
N SER A 263 -15.37 20.58 -1.15
CA SER A 263 -15.70 20.48 0.27
C SER A 263 -17.04 21.13 0.54
N VAL A 264 -17.88 20.49 1.35
CA VAL A 264 -19.17 21.04 1.82
C VAL A 264 -18.96 22.34 2.62
N TYR A 265 -17.78 22.55 3.19
CA TYR A 265 -17.44 23.77 3.95
C TYR A 265 -17.14 25.00 3.07
N LEU A 266 -17.18 24.87 1.74
CA LEU A 266 -17.05 25.97 0.78
C LEU A 266 -18.39 26.44 0.20
N GLU A 267 -19.51 25.81 0.58
CA GLU A 267 -20.88 26.25 0.27
C GLU A 267 -21.38 27.30 1.27
#